data_AF-A0AA88YYX8-F1
#
_entry.id   AF-A0AA88YYX8-F1
#
_cell.length_a   1.000
_cell.length_b   1.000
_cell.length_c   1.000
_cell.angle_alpha   90.00
_cell.angle_beta   90.00
_cell.angle_gamma   90.00
#
_symmetry.space_group_name_H-M   'P 1'
#
loop_
_entity.id
_entity.type
_entity.pdbx_description
1 polymer ?
#
loop_
_entity_poly.entity_id
_entity_poly.type
_entity_poly.pdbx_seq_one_letter_code
_entity_poly.pdbx_strand_id
1 'polypeptide(L)'
;MNAGDRKGEVNYEPSTLNELAQDPQYRSVRTALSGTTQQEAIRKKLPFRQAGEYYRSLSQQDKDDLVTALSGDLGQVKNAHNQYAMLSYFYKADADYGTRLAQAVHANVQQVQSLAAKLSDD
;
A
#
# COMPACT_ATOMS: atom_id res chain seq x y z
N MET A 1 -23.47 26.18 -12.82
CA MET A 1 -24.62 26.21 -13.75
C MET A 1 -24.35 25.17 -14.84
N ASN A 2 -25.33 24.34 -15.21
CA ASN A 2 -25.17 23.37 -16.30
C ASN A 2 -25.40 24.08 -17.65
N ALA A 3 -24.47 23.95 -18.59
CA ALA A 3 -24.51 24.60 -19.91
C ALA A 3 -24.93 23.64 -21.06
N GLY A 4 -25.53 22.50 -20.73
CA GLY A 4 -25.87 21.46 -21.70
C GLY A 4 -27.02 21.86 -22.63
N ASP A 5 -26.88 21.49 -23.91
CA ASP A 5 -27.88 21.71 -24.96
C ASP A 5 -28.64 20.41 -25.32
N ARG A 6 -29.05 19.65 -24.31
CA ARG A 6 -29.76 18.39 -24.53
C ARG A 6 -31.11 18.66 -25.20
N LYS A 7 -31.38 17.99 -26.32
CA LYS A 7 -32.65 18.09 -27.04
C LYS A 7 -33.58 16.92 -26.66
N GLY A 8 -34.88 17.19 -26.69
CA GLY A 8 -35.92 16.19 -26.41
C GLY A 8 -36.30 16.08 -24.93
N GLU A 9 -37.52 15.61 -24.71
CA GLU A 9 -38.17 15.57 -23.38
C GLU A 9 -37.88 14.27 -22.61
N VAL A 10 -37.47 13.20 -23.29
CA VAL A 10 -37.23 11.89 -22.67
C VAL A 10 -35.86 11.86 -21.98
N ASN A 11 -35.84 11.98 -20.66
CA ASN A 11 -34.64 12.00 -19.82
C ASN A 11 -34.50 10.75 -18.93
N TYR A 12 -35.14 9.65 -19.35
CA TYR A 12 -35.19 8.38 -18.63
C TYR A 12 -35.09 7.19 -19.60
N GLU A 13 -34.77 6.02 -19.05
CA GLU A 13 -34.73 4.72 -19.74
C GLU A 13 -35.31 3.64 -18.77
N PRO A 14 -36.03 2.62 -19.27
CA PRO A 14 -36.49 2.45 -20.65
C PRO A 14 -37.60 3.46 -21.02
N SER A 15 -37.71 3.80 -22.32
CA SER A 15 -38.74 4.71 -22.84
C SER A 15 -39.35 4.13 -24.12
N THR A 16 -40.67 4.24 -24.26
CA THR A 16 -41.37 3.86 -25.51
C THR A 16 -41.16 4.88 -26.64
N LEU A 17 -40.52 6.02 -26.35
CA LEU A 17 -40.20 7.10 -27.28
C LEU A 17 -38.68 7.28 -27.36
N ASN A 18 -38.10 7.17 -28.56
CA ASN A 18 -36.66 7.33 -28.83
C ASN A 18 -35.75 6.51 -27.90
N GLU A 19 -35.98 5.20 -27.84
CA GLU A 19 -35.23 4.28 -26.98
C GLU A 19 -33.73 4.23 -27.33
N LEU A 20 -32.88 4.40 -26.33
CA LEU A 20 -31.43 4.18 -26.44
C LEU A 20 -31.15 2.74 -26.00
N ALA A 21 -31.07 1.82 -26.95
CA ALA A 21 -30.89 0.40 -26.67
C ALA A 21 -29.56 0.10 -25.97
N GLN A 22 -29.61 -0.75 -24.94
CA GLN A 22 -28.42 -1.32 -24.32
C GLN A 22 -27.73 -2.26 -25.30
N ASP A 23 -26.40 -2.20 -25.36
CA ASP A 23 -25.59 -3.09 -26.18
C ASP A 23 -25.10 -4.30 -25.37
N PRO A 24 -25.59 -5.53 -25.65
CA PRO A 24 -25.24 -6.71 -24.87
C PRO A 24 -23.76 -7.11 -24.95
N GLN A 25 -23.02 -6.65 -25.96
CA GLN A 25 -21.61 -7.02 -26.14
C GLN A 25 -20.71 -6.45 -25.04
N TYR A 26 -21.14 -5.37 -24.38
CA TYR A 26 -20.42 -4.70 -23.30
C TYR A 26 -20.89 -5.12 -21.90
N ARG A 27 -21.64 -6.22 -21.77
CA ARG A 27 -22.04 -6.75 -20.47
C ARG A 27 -20.81 -7.09 -19.63
N SER A 28 -20.84 -6.69 -18.36
CA SER A 28 -19.82 -7.07 -17.39
C SER A 28 -19.74 -8.59 -17.24
N VAL A 29 -18.53 -9.08 -16.98
CA VAL A 29 -18.30 -10.50 -16.70
C VAL A 29 -19.05 -10.95 -15.44
N ARG A 30 -19.53 -12.19 -15.43
CA ARG A 30 -20.20 -12.80 -14.26
C ARG A 30 -19.16 -13.47 -13.37
N THR A 31 -18.67 -12.75 -12.38
CA THR A 31 -17.71 -13.28 -11.40
C THR A 31 -18.45 -14.08 -10.32
N ALA A 32 -18.07 -15.34 -10.11
CA ALA A 32 -18.64 -16.15 -9.04
C ALA A 32 -18.21 -15.62 -7.66
N LEU A 33 -19.15 -15.54 -6.73
CA LEU A 33 -18.91 -15.07 -5.36
C LEU A 33 -19.03 -16.22 -4.37
N SER A 34 -18.29 -16.14 -3.27
CA SER A 34 -18.37 -17.06 -2.14
C SER A 34 -18.09 -16.33 -0.83
N GLY A 35 -18.58 -16.86 0.30
CA GLY A 35 -18.45 -16.26 1.62
C GLY A 35 -19.63 -15.37 2.01
N THR A 36 -19.37 -14.39 2.89
CA THR A 36 -20.37 -13.46 3.43
C THR A 36 -19.87 -12.01 3.31
N THR A 37 -20.78 -11.05 3.43
CA THR A 37 -20.42 -9.65 3.66
C THR A 37 -19.68 -9.54 5.00
N GLN A 38 -18.50 -8.92 5.00
CA GLN A 38 -17.61 -8.89 6.16
C GLN A 38 -16.70 -7.65 6.14
N GLN A 39 -16.01 -7.38 7.25
CA GLN A 39 -15.01 -6.32 7.41
C GLN A 39 -13.72 -6.92 7.98
N GLU A 40 -13.01 -7.69 7.15
CA GLU A 40 -11.81 -8.41 7.55
C GLU A 40 -10.63 -8.05 6.64
N ALA A 41 -9.41 -8.14 7.18
CA ALA A 41 -8.21 -8.01 6.38
C ALA A 41 -8.03 -9.26 5.49
N ILE A 42 -7.33 -9.08 4.36
CA ILE A 42 -7.00 -10.20 3.49
C ILE A 42 -6.12 -11.24 4.21
N ARG A 43 -6.28 -12.51 3.84
CA ARG A 43 -5.60 -13.63 4.49
C ARG A 43 -4.09 -13.65 4.29
N LYS A 44 -3.62 -13.38 3.07
CA LYS A 44 -2.19 -13.35 2.71
C LYS A 44 -1.76 -11.90 2.64
N LYS A 45 -1.02 -11.41 3.63
CA LYS A 45 -0.61 -9.99 3.67
C LYS A 45 0.79 -9.79 3.12
N LEU A 46 1.73 -10.68 3.46
CA LEU A 46 3.13 -10.64 3.01
C LEU A 46 3.72 -9.20 2.96
N PRO A 47 3.58 -8.40 4.04
CA PRO A 47 3.82 -6.96 3.95
C PRO A 47 5.31 -6.58 3.82
N PHE A 48 6.25 -7.49 4.13
CA PHE A 48 7.68 -7.17 4.20
C PHE A 48 8.49 -7.74 3.04
N ARG A 49 8.07 -8.88 2.49
CA ARG A 49 8.83 -9.60 1.47
C ARG A 49 9.20 -8.75 0.27
N GLN A 50 8.22 -8.10 -0.37
CA GLN A 50 8.46 -7.32 -1.59
C GLN A 50 9.30 -6.06 -1.31
N ALA A 51 9.15 -5.44 -0.13
CA ALA A 51 9.97 -4.31 0.26
C ALA A 51 11.45 -4.71 0.40
N GLY A 52 11.71 -5.90 0.96
CA GLY A 52 13.06 -6.45 1.04
C GLY A 52 13.64 -6.80 -0.33
N GLU A 53 12.83 -7.43 -1.19
CA GLU A 53 13.24 -7.77 -2.57
C GLU A 53 13.59 -6.50 -3.35
N TYR A 54 12.78 -5.45 -3.23
CA TYR A 54 13.09 -4.13 -3.80
C TYR A 54 14.40 -3.58 -3.27
N TYR A 55 14.58 -3.51 -1.93
CA TYR A 55 15.82 -2.99 -1.35
C TYR A 55 17.07 -3.73 -1.87
N ARG A 56 17.02 -5.07 -1.93
CA ARG A 56 18.13 -5.89 -2.43
C ARG A 56 18.43 -5.67 -3.91
N SER A 57 17.42 -5.30 -4.70
CA SER A 57 17.57 -5.02 -6.13
C SER A 57 18.29 -3.69 -6.44
N LEU A 58 18.36 -2.78 -5.46
CA LEU A 58 18.99 -1.48 -5.62
C LEU A 58 20.53 -1.57 -5.73
N SER A 59 21.11 -0.63 -6.47
CA SER A 59 22.56 -0.42 -6.45
C SER A 59 23.02 0.04 -5.06
N GLN A 60 24.33 -0.03 -4.79
CA GLN A 60 24.84 0.44 -3.51
C GLN A 60 24.56 1.95 -3.30
N GLN A 61 24.74 2.76 -4.35
CA GLN A 61 24.45 4.20 -4.31
C GLN A 61 22.97 4.45 -4.01
N ASP A 62 22.05 3.74 -4.68
CA ASP A 62 20.62 3.93 -4.46
C ASP A 62 20.19 3.50 -3.05
N LYS A 63 20.84 2.46 -2.47
CA LYS A 63 20.61 2.09 -1.07
C LYS A 63 21.08 3.20 -0.12
N ASP A 64 22.21 3.82 -0.42
CA ASP A 64 22.78 4.90 0.39
C ASP A 64 21.90 6.15 0.34
N ASP A 65 21.40 6.51 -0.83
CA ASP A 65 20.49 7.63 -1.03
C ASP A 65 19.14 7.38 -0.35
N LEU A 66 18.60 6.17 -0.47
CA LEU A 66 17.35 5.77 0.20
C LEU A 66 17.47 5.85 1.72
N VAL A 67 18.56 5.33 2.30
CA VAL A 67 18.80 5.40 3.75
C VAL A 67 18.97 6.85 4.20
N THR A 68 19.68 7.67 3.42
CA THR A 68 19.89 9.10 3.74
C THR A 68 18.57 9.86 3.76
N ALA A 69 17.74 9.69 2.72
CA ALA A 69 16.44 10.36 2.65
C ALA A 69 15.53 9.96 3.82
N LEU A 70 15.36 8.66 4.06
CA LEU A 70 14.43 8.16 5.08
C LEU A 70 14.89 8.42 6.51
N SER A 71 16.20 8.40 6.77
CA SER A 71 16.72 8.73 8.11
C SER A 71 16.51 10.20 8.47
N GLY A 72 16.54 11.10 7.47
CA GLY A 72 16.20 12.51 7.66
C GLY A 72 14.79 12.70 8.24
N ASP A 73 13.81 12.03 7.66
CA ASP A 73 12.42 12.08 8.13
C ASP A 73 12.21 11.31 9.44
N LEU A 74 12.74 10.08 9.53
CA LEU A 74 12.61 9.24 10.73
C LEU A 74 13.28 9.86 11.97
N GLY A 75 14.34 10.63 11.78
CA GLY A 75 15.02 11.37 12.86
C GLY A 75 14.15 12.47 13.48
N GLN A 76 13.13 12.96 12.77
CA GLN A 76 12.20 13.98 13.28
C GLN A 76 11.01 13.37 14.06
N VAL A 77 10.86 12.04 14.06
CA VAL A 77 9.75 11.36 14.73
C VAL A 77 9.93 11.43 16.25
N LYS A 78 9.09 12.24 16.92
CA LYS A 78 9.16 12.45 18.38
C LYS A 78 8.61 11.27 19.19
N ASN A 79 7.74 10.46 18.61
CA ASN A 79 7.19 9.29 19.29
C ASN A 79 8.13 8.10 19.07
N ALA A 80 8.89 7.75 20.12
CA ALA A 80 9.85 6.65 20.06
C ALA A 80 9.18 5.31 19.68
N HIS A 81 7.98 5.03 20.17
CA HIS A 81 7.27 3.80 19.81
C HIS A 81 7.02 3.72 18.29
N ASN A 82 6.57 4.80 17.67
CA ASN A 82 6.36 4.86 16.21
C ASN A 82 7.68 4.73 15.44
N GLN A 83 8.74 5.39 15.91
CA GLN A 83 10.06 5.30 15.27
C GLN A 83 10.59 3.86 15.30
N TYR A 84 10.56 3.20 16.47
CA TYR A 84 10.99 1.80 16.61
C TYR A 84 10.10 0.81 15.84
N ALA A 85 8.79 1.08 15.74
CA ALA A 85 7.89 0.27 14.92
C ALA A 85 8.31 0.32 13.44
N MET A 86 8.53 1.51 12.88
CA MET A 86 8.98 1.67 11.49
C MET A 86 10.35 1.02 11.25
N LEU A 87 11.32 1.24 12.14
CA LEU A 87 12.63 0.60 12.06
C LEU A 87 12.51 -0.93 12.06
N SER A 88 11.60 -1.49 12.86
CA SER A 88 11.36 -2.94 12.89
C SER A 88 10.74 -3.47 11.59
N TYR A 89 9.92 -2.68 10.90
CA TYR A 89 9.37 -3.05 9.59
C TYR A 89 10.46 -3.07 8.52
N PHE A 90 11.34 -2.06 8.50
CA PHE A 90 12.46 -2.04 7.56
C PHE A 90 13.44 -3.19 7.84
N TYR A 91 13.71 -3.50 9.11
CA TYR A 91 14.53 -4.64 9.49
C TYR A 91 13.90 -5.98 9.10
N LYS A 92 12.58 -6.10 9.25
CA LYS A 92 11.84 -7.31 8.85
C LYS A 92 11.84 -7.50 7.34
N ALA A 93 11.82 -6.42 6.57
CA ALA A 93 11.97 -6.46 5.12
C ALA A 93 13.40 -6.87 4.71
N ASP A 94 14.43 -6.25 5.31
CA ASP A 94 15.83 -6.60 5.10
C ASP A 94 16.70 -6.18 6.31
N ALA A 95 17.55 -7.08 6.80
CA ALA A 95 18.35 -6.85 8.00
C ALA A 95 19.40 -5.74 7.80
N ASP A 96 20.00 -5.61 6.62
CA ASP A 96 20.94 -4.52 6.32
C ASP A 96 20.17 -3.19 6.32
N TYR A 97 19.03 -3.15 5.63
CA TYR A 97 18.22 -1.95 5.51
C TYR A 97 17.79 -1.37 6.88
N GLY A 98 17.18 -2.22 7.72
CA GLY A 98 16.76 -1.79 9.06
C GLY A 98 17.92 -1.42 9.97
N THR A 99 19.06 -2.11 9.87
CA THR A 99 20.27 -1.80 10.65
C THR A 99 20.81 -0.42 10.29
N ARG A 100 20.94 -0.13 8.98
CA ARG A 100 21.45 1.14 8.48
C ARG A 100 20.56 2.31 8.89
N LEU A 101 19.24 2.17 8.78
CA LEU A 101 18.30 3.19 9.24
C LEU A 101 18.36 3.40 10.76
N ALA A 102 18.42 2.31 11.55
CA ALA A 102 18.49 2.41 13.00
C ALA A 102 19.77 3.13 13.45
N GLN A 103 20.91 2.83 12.81
CA GLN A 103 22.18 3.51 13.08
C GLN A 103 22.13 4.99 12.70
N ALA A 104 21.56 5.33 11.53
CA ALA A 104 21.47 6.71 11.04
C ALA A 104 20.63 7.62 11.95
N VAL A 105 19.65 7.07 12.66
CA VAL A 105 18.82 7.80 13.63
C VAL A 105 19.22 7.56 15.09
N HIS A 106 20.38 6.95 15.33
CA HIS A 106 20.92 6.64 16.67
C HIS A 106 20.00 5.77 17.55
N ALA A 107 19.22 4.88 16.94
CA ALA A 107 18.37 3.92 17.64
C ALA A 107 19.13 2.63 18.02
N ASN A 108 18.62 1.92 19.03
CA ASN A 108 19.18 0.66 19.49
C ASN A 108 18.82 -0.48 18.50
N VAL A 109 19.83 -0.99 17.79
CA VAL A 109 19.66 -2.05 16.77
C VAL A 109 19.14 -3.36 17.40
N GLN A 110 19.59 -3.72 18.60
CA GLN A 110 19.13 -4.94 19.29
C GLN A 110 17.63 -4.85 19.63
N GLN A 111 17.16 -3.66 20.03
CA GLN A 111 15.74 -3.42 20.26
C GLN A 111 14.95 -3.53 18.94
N VAL A 112 15.43 -2.94 17.85
CA VAL A 112 14.81 -3.05 16.52
C VAL A 112 14.71 -4.51 16.08
N GLN A 113 15.79 -5.29 16.21
CA GLN A 113 15.82 -6.72 15.90
C GLN A 113 14.81 -7.50 16.75
N SER A 114 14.72 -7.20 18.05
CA SER A 114 13.77 -7.86 18.95
C SER A 114 12.30 -7.58 18.60
N LEU A 115 12.01 -6.39 18.08
CA LEU A 115 10.67 -6.02 17.61
C LEU A 115 10.38 -6.69 16.27
N ALA A 116 11.34 -6.68 15.34
CA ALA A 116 11.20 -7.32 14.04
C ALA A 116 10.97 -8.84 14.16
N ALA A 117 11.61 -9.49 15.13
CA ALA A 117 11.43 -10.91 15.41
C ALA A 117 9.99 -11.27 15.82
N LYS A 118 9.20 -10.31 16.35
CA LYS A 118 7.80 -10.50 16.73
C LYS A 118 6.83 -10.32 15.56
N LEU A 119 7.30 -9.83 14.42
CA LEU A 119 6.47 -9.59 13.24
C LEU A 119 6.32 -10.88 12.43
N SER A 120 5.09 -11.17 12.01
CA SER A 120 4.80 -12.23 11.03
C SER A 120 4.81 -11.67 9.60
N ASP A 121 5.24 -12.48 8.65
CA ASP A 121 5.21 -12.19 7.21
C ASP A 121 4.12 -13.00 6.49
N ASP A 122 3.10 -13.47 7.22
CA ASP A 122 1.97 -14.23 6.66
C ASP A 122 0.99 -13.36 5.84
#